data_AF-E1RGV1-F1
#
_entry.id   AF-E1RGV1-F1
#
_cell.length_a   1.000
_cell.length_b   1.000
_cell.length_c   1.000
_cell.angle_alpha   90.00
_cell.angle_beta   90.00
_cell.angle_gamma   90.00
#
_symmetry.space_group_name_H-M   'P 1'
#
loop_
_entity.id
_entity.type
_entity.pdbx_description
1 polymer ?
#
loop_
_entity_poly.entity_id
_entity_poly.type
_entity_poly.pdbx_seq_one_letter_code
_entity_poly.pdbx_strand_id
1 'polypeptide(L)'
;MQWVSDFSSFSSFLISFDVFVIYTAFVIGLFSIFVCGLMLHCFVLMFDGGNGYVQTIKTVMYAHTPYFILGWIPYVNIIAGIWTLVLLVLGIRELQEFSTGKAVFVVLIPIVLVLIGMILFAVVIASFIGGILGLTGLI
;
A
#
# COMPACT_ATOMS: atom_id res chain seq x y z
N MET A 1 37.28 14.55 23.38
CA MET A 1 36.28 15.61 23.62
C MET A 1 34.91 14.95 23.69
N GLN A 2 34.13 15.23 24.72
CA GLN A 2 32.82 14.59 24.96
C GLN A 2 31.84 14.77 23.79
N TRP A 3 31.90 15.91 23.11
CA TRP A 3 31.06 16.14 21.92
C TRP A 3 31.28 15.09 20.82
N VAL A 4 32.48 14.51 20.68
CA VAL A 4 32.79 13.58 19.56
C VAL A 4 32.14 12.23 19.83
N SER A 5 32.21 11.75 21.08
CA SER A 5 31.54 10.53 21.52
C SER A 5 30.02 10.65 21.44
N ASP A 6 29.48 11.84 21.70
CA ASP A 6 28.04 12.11 21.61
C ASP A 6 27.57 12.05 20.15
N PHE A 7 28.30 12.68 19.21
CA PHE A 7 28.00 12.60 17.77
C PHE A 7 28.10 11.18 17.21
N SER A 8 29.11 10.41 17.60
CA SER A 8 29.22 9.01 17.17
C SER A 8 28.07 8.16 17.69
N SER A 9 27.66 8.37 18.95
CA SER A 9 26.55 7.64 19.57
C SER A 9 25.22 7.97 18.89
N PHE A 10 24.98 9.24 18.57
CA PHE A 10 23.81 9.68 17.82
C PHE A 10 23.77 9.07 16.41
N SER A 11 24.90 9.07 15.69
CA SER A 11 24.98 8.43 14.37
C SER A 11 24.70 6.92 14.43
N SER A 12 25.22 6.21 15.42
CA SER A 12 24.95 4.78 15.60
C SER A 12 23.48 4.51 15.93
N PHE A 13 22.85 5.39 16.70
CA PHE A 13 21.41 5.34 16.95
C PHE A 13 20.60 5.50 15.65
N LEU A 14 20.89 6.52 14.83
CA LEU A 14 20.19 6.76 13.58
C LEU A 14 20.27 5.55 12.63
N ILE A 15 21.47 4.98 12.46
CA ILE A 15 21.65 3.78 11.62
C ILE A 15 20.82 2.61 12.15
N SER A 16 20.82 2.40 13.46
CA SER A 16 20.06 1.31 14.08
C SER A 16 18.55 1.52 13.95
N PHE A 17 18.10 2.77 14.10
CA PHE A 17 16.71 3.16 13.91
C PHE A 17 16.26 2.97 12.46
N ASP A 18 17.07 3.38 11.48
CA ASP A 18 16.77 3.22 10.05
C ASP A 18 16.63 1.75 9.67
N VAL A 19 17.54 0.89 10.13
CA VAL A 19 17.45 -0.57 9.90
C VAL A 19 16.19 -1.15 10.53
N PHE A 20 15.82 -0.72 11.74
CA PHE A 20 14.58 -1.12 12.40
C PHE A 20 13.34 -0.69 11.60
N VAL A 21 13.31 0.54 11.10
CA VAL A 21 12.21 1.06 10.26
C VAL A 21 12.08 0.27 8.96
N ILE A 22 13.19 -0.06 8.29
CA ILE A 22 13.17 -0.87 7.06
C ILE A 22 12.59 -2.25 7.33
N TYR A 23 13.04 -2.92 8.41
CA TYR A 23 12.55 -4.25 8.75
C TYR A 23 11.06 -4.25 9.09
N THR A 24 10.63 -3.31 9.93
CA THR A 24 9.21 -3.19 10.33
C THR A 24 8.32 -2.83 9.14
N ALA A 25 8.75 -1.92 8.26
CA ALA A 25 8.04 -1.57 7.04
C ALA A 25 7.88 -2.78 6.10
N PHE A 26 8.92 -3.61 5.97
CA PHE A 26 8.85 -4.83 5.17
C PHE A 26 7.85 -5.85 5.74
N VAL A 27 7.88 -6.08 7.07
CA VAL A 27 6.93 -6.99 7.75
C VAL A 27 5.49 -6.50 7.63
N ILE A 28 5.25 -5.20 7.83
CA ILE A 28 3.93 -4.58 7.65
C ILE A 28 3.49 -4.73 6.19
N GLY A 29 4.39 -4.53 5.23
CA GLY A 29 4.15 -4.73 3.81
C GLY A 29 3.69 -6.16 3.50
N LEU A 30 4.36 -7.17 4.03
CA LEU A 30 3.96 -8.57 3.84
C LEU A 30 2.58 -8.86 4.46
N PHE A 31 2.31 -8.34 5.66
CA PHE A 31 0.99 -8.52 6.28
C PHE A 31 -0.11 -7.81 5.48
N SER A 32 0.19 -6.65 4.90
CA SER A 32 -0.76 -5.87 4.10
C SER A 32 -1.29 -6.64 2.89
N ILE A 33 -0.53 -7.59 2.33
CA ILE A 33 -0.97 -8.45 1.22
C ILE A 33 -2.26 -9.19 1.57
N PHE A 34 -2.38 -9.70 2.80
CA PHE A 34 -3.57 -10.43 3.23
C PHE A 34 -4.77 -9.50 3.36
N VAL A 35 -4.58 -8.31 3.93
CA VAL A 35 -5.63 -7.30 4.05
C VAL A 35 -6.08 -6.84 2.66
N CYS A 36 -5.13 -6.54 1.77
CA CYS A 36 -5.40 -6.11 0.41
C CYS A 36 -6.10 -7.20 -0.41
N GLY A 37 -5.68 -8.46 -0.27
CA GLY A 37 -6.30 -9.59 -0.96
C GLY A 37 -7.69 -9.94 -0.42
N LEU A 38 -7.93 -9.80 0.88
CA LEU A 38 -9.29 -9.92 1.45
C LEU A 38 -10.19 -8.81 0.94
N MET A 39 -9.72 -7.56 0.96
CA MET A 39 -10.45 -6.42 0.41
C MET A 39 -10.77 -6.64 -1.07
N LEU A 40 -9.78 -7.00 -1.89
CA LEU A 40 -9.97 -7.29 -3.31
C LEU A 40 -10.94 -8.46 -3.51
N HIS A 41 -10.90 -9.49 -2.65
CA HIS A 41 -11.81 -10.62 -2.74
C HIS A 41 -13.27 -10.22 -2.50
N CYS A 42 -13.53 -9.25 -1.62
CA CYS A 42 -14.89 -8.69 -1.49
C CYS A 42 -15.39 -8.12 -2.83
N PHE A 43 -14.56 -7.40 -3.57
CA PHE A 43 -14.92 -6.91 -4.91
C PHE A 43 -15.05 -8.06 -5.91
N VAL A 44 -14.16 -9.06 -5.88
CA VAL A 44 -14.29 -10.26 -6.73
C VAL A 44 -15.67 -10.91 -6.52
N LEU A 45 -16.12 -11.08 -5.28
CA LEU A 45 -17.43 -11.65 -4.96
C LEU A 45 -18.61 -10.77 -5.44
N MET A 46 -18.49 -9.45 -5.35
CA MET A 46 -19.51 -8.51 -5.87
C MET A 46 -19.69 -8.59 -7.39
N PHE A 47 -18.63 -9.00 -8.10
CA PHE A 47 -18.64 -9.20 -9.54
C PHE A 47 -18.66 -10.69 -9.89
N ASP A 48 -19.37 -11.54 -9.14
CA ASP A 48 -19.59 -12.97 -9.46
C ASP A 48 -18.33 -13.83 -9.65
N GLY A 49 -17.20 -13.47 -9.02
CA GLY A 49 -15.99 -14.28 -9.02
C GLY A 49 -16.06 -15.37 -7.98
N GLY A 50 -16.04 -16.63 -8.42
CA GLY A 50 -16.34 -17.80 -7.58
C GLY A 50 -15.16 -18.73 -7.29
N ASN A 51 -13.96 -18.47 -7.79
CA ASN A 51 -12.84 -19.42 -7.73
C ASN A 51 -12.12 -19.47 -6.36
N GLY A 52 -12.71 -18.86 -5.34
CA GLY A 52 -12.25 -18.87 -3.96
C GLY A 52 -11.23 -17.79 -3.62
N TYR A 53 -11.13 -17.46 -2.33
CA TYR A 53 -10.25 -16.41 -1.81
C TYR A 53 -8.76 -16.72 -2.00
N VAL A 54 -8.38 -18.00 -1.97
CA VAL A 54 -6.99 -18.45 -2.17
C VAL A 54 -6.44 -17.98 -3.50
N GLN A 55 -7.25 -18.01 -4.56
CA GLN A 55 -6.84 -17.54 -5.89
C GLN A 55 -6.68 -16.01 -5.93
N THR A 56 -7.50 -15.27 -5.19
CA THR A 56 -7.35 -13.81 -5.06
C THR A 56 -6.08 -13.46 -4.30
N ILE A 57 -5.83 -14.10 -3.15
CA ILE A 57 -4.62 -13.89 -2.35
C ILE A 57 -3.37 -14.27 -3.16
N LYS A 58 -3.40 -15.40 -3.86
CA LYS A 58 -2.34 -15.84 -4.77
C LYS A 58 -2.04 -14.77 -5.82
N THR A 59 -3.07 -14.20 -6.44
CA THR A 59 -2.92 -13.09 -7.39
C THR A 59 -2.21 -11.89 -6.76
N VAL A 60 -2.65 -11.45 -5.59
CA VAL A 60 -2.05 -10.29 -4.90
C VAL A 60 -0.59 -10.55 -4.53
N MET A 61 -0.27 -11.75 -4.03
CA MET A 61 1.10 -12.17 -3.69
C MET A 61 2.04 -12.10 -4.90
N TYR A 62 1.67 -12.73 -6.02
CA TYR A 62 2.51 -12.71 -7.22
C TYR A 62 2.61 -11.32 -7.82
N ALA A 63 1.51 -10.58 -7.86
CA ALA A 63 1.50 -9.24 -8.43
C ALA A 63 2.38 -8.25 -7.67
N HIS A 64 2.45 -8.34 -6.34
CA HIS A 64 3.26 -7.42 -5.52
C HIS A 64 4.74 -7.81 -5.41
N THR A 65 5.12 -9.02 -5.80
CA THR A 65 6.52 -9.49 -5.74
C THR A 65 7.51 -8.51 -6.39
N PRO A 66 7.26 -7.99 -7.62
CA PRO A 66 8.15 -7.02 -8.26
C PRO A 66 8.30 -5.73 -7.45
N TYR A 67 7.23 -5.25 -6.83
CA TYR A 67 7.26 -4.04 -6.00
C TYR A 67 8.01 -4.26 -4.69
N PHE A 68 7.87 -5.41 -4.03
CA PHE A 68 8.65 -5.68 -2.81
C PHE A 68 10.15 -5.79 -3.06
N ILE A 69 10.55 -6.27 -4.24
CA ILE A 69 11.97 -6.43 -4.60
C ILE A 69 12.57 -5.14 -5.15
N LEU A 70 11.82 -4.40 -6.00
CA LEU A 70 12.34 -3.27 -6.77
C LEU A 70 11.80 -1.90 -6.31
N GLY A 71 10.77 -1.88 -5.47
CA GLY A 71 10.04 -0.67 -5.08
C GLY A 71 10.81 0.30 -4.19
N TRP A 72 11.94 -0.12 -3.63
CA TRP A 72 12.83 0.75 -2.87
C TRP A 72 13.79 1.56 -3.76
N ILE A 73 13.93 1.17 -5.04
CA ILE A 73 14.82 1.86 -5.99
C ILE A 73 14.08 3.09 -6.56
N PRO A 74 14.64 4.31 -6.42
CA PRO A 74 14.03 5.51 -6.99
C PRO A 74 13.74 5.37 -8.49
N TYR A 75 12.61 5.91 -8.95
CA TYR A 75 12.08 5.84 -10.32
C TYR A 75 11.65 4.43 -10.79
N VAL A 76 12.40 3.38 -10.43
CA VAL A 76 12.03 1.98 -10.70
C VAL A 76 10.76 1.59 -9.94
N ASN A 77 10.53 2.17 -8.77
CA ASN A 77 9.32 1.99 -7.98
C ASN A 77 8.03 2.31 -8.76
N ILE A 78 8.04 3.30 -9.65
CA ILE A 78 6.91 3.65 -10.52
C ILE A 78 6.64 2.51 -11.49
N ILE A 79 7.70 2.00 -12.14
CA ILE A 79 7.59 0.89 -13.10
C ILE A 79 7.11 -0.38 -12.39
N ALA A 80 7.66 -0.70 -11.22
CA ALA A 80 7.25 -1.84 -10.42
C ALA A 80 5.78 -1.73 -9.95
N GLY A 81 5.32 -0.51 -9.63
CA GLY A 81 3.94 -0.23 -9.28
C GLY A 81 2.98 -0.43 -10.46
N ILE A 82 3.31 0.10 -11.64
CA ILE A 82 2.52 -0.11 -12.87
C ILE A 82 2.47 -1.61 -13.21
N TRP A 83 3.61 -2.30 -13.11
CA TRP A 83 3.68 -3.74 -13.38
C TRP A 83 2.84 -4.56 -12.39
N THR A 84 2.81 -4.15 -11.12
CA THR A 84 1.92 -4.75 -10.10
C THR A 84 0.46 -4.65 -10.52
N LEU A 85 0.01 -3.50 -11.04
CA LEU A 85 -1.37 -3.34 -11.53
C LEU A 85 -1.67 -4.25 -12.73
N VAL A 86 -0.73 -4.36 -13.67
CA VAL A 86 -0.87 -5.26 -14.83
C VAL A 86 -1.02 -6.70 -14.36
N LEU A 87 -0.15 -7.15 -13.44
CA LEU A 87 -0.20 -8.52 -12.90
C LEU A 87 -1.46 -8.79 -12.06
N LEU A 88 -1.98 -7.80 -11.33
CA LEU A 88 -3.26 -7.93 -10.64
C LEU A 88 -4.39 -8.20 -11.63
N VAL A 89 -4.47 -7.42 -12.71
CA VAL A 89 -5.52 -7.60 -13.73
C VAL A 89 -5.38 -8.96 -14.42
N LEU A 90 -4.17 -9.36 -14.81
CA LEU A 90 -3.93 -10.65 -15.44
C LEU A 90 -4.25 -11.82 -14.50
N GLY A 91 -3.79 -11.76 -13.25
CA GLY A 91 -4.04 -12.82 -12.28
C GLY A 91 -5.52 -12.95 -11.91
N ILE A 92 -6.26 -11.84 -11.77
CA ILE A 92 -7.71 -11.89 -11.56
C ILE A 92 -8.41 -12.45 -12.80
N ARG A 93 -8.05 -11.99 -14.00
CA ARG A 93 -8.62 -12.48 -15.25
C ARG A 93 -8.45 -14.00 -15.37
N GLU A 94 -7.25 -14.51 -15.13
CA GLU A 94 -6.92 -15.91 -15.32
C GLU A 94 -7.41 -16.80 -14.18
N LEU A 95 -7.20 -16.39 -12.92
CA LEU A 95 -7.50 -17.22 -11.75
C LEU A 95 -8.96 -17.07 -11.27
N GLN A 96 -9.64 -15.97 -11.57
CA GLN A 96 -11.08 -15.78 -11.32
C GLN A 96 -11.94 -15.92 -12.58
N GLU A 97 -11.34 -16.30 -13.71
CA GLU A 97 -12.02 -16.52 -15.00
C GLU A 97 -12.87 -15.33 -15.48
N PHE A 98 -12.43 -14.12 -15.15
CA PHE A 98 -13.09 -12.90 -15.59
C PHE A 98 -12.73 -12.53 -17.03
N SER A 99 -13.67 -11.88 -17.71
CA SER A 99 -13.33 -11.15 -18.93
C SER A 99 -12.35 -10.02 -18.61
N THR A 100 -11.51 -9.63 -19.56
CA THR A 100 -10.47 -8.61 -19.34
C THR A 100 -11.05 -7.29 -18.82
N GLY A 101 -12.16 -6.81 -19.38
CA GLY A 101 -12.81 -5.58 -18.91
C GLY A 101 -13.31 -5.70 -17.47
N LYS A 102 -13.91 -6.84 -17.11
CA LYS A 102 -14.40 -7.11 -15.75
C LYS A 102 -13.26 -7.18 -14.74
N ALA A 103 -12.15 -7.83 -15.09
CA ALA A 103 -10.94 -7.89 -14.25
C ALA A 103 -10.36 -6.49 -14.00
N VAL A 104 -10.31 -5.64 -15.04
CA VAL A 104 -9.87 -4.24 -14.90
C VAL A 104 -10.76 -3.48 -13.92
N PHE A 105 -12.09 -3.58 -14.05
CA PHE A 105 -13.00 -2.90 -13.11
C PHE A 105 -12.82 -3.39 -11.67
N VAL A 106 -12.74 -4.70 -11.47
CA VAL A 106 -12.59 -5.31 -10.13
C VAL A 106 -11.29 -4.86 -9.45
N VAL A 107 -10.22 -4.67 -10.21
CA VAL A 107 -8.93 -4.19 -9.66
C VAL A 107 -8.95 -2.66 -9.45
N LEU A 108 -9.52 -1.87 -10.35
CA LEU A 108 -9.46 -0.41 -10.27
C LEU A 108 -10.45 0.21 -9.30
N ILE A 109 -11.66 -0.35 -9.16
CA ILE A 109 -12.69 0.17 -8.23
C ILE A 109 -12.16 0.32 -6.78
N PRO A 110 -11.57 -0.71 -6.14
CA PRO A 110 -11.03 -0.56 -4.78
C PRO A 110 -9.97 0.53 -4.69
N ILE A 111 -9.10 0.64 -5.70
CA ILE A 111 -8.03 1.66 -5.73
C ILE A 111 -8.64 3.06 -5.74
N VAL A 112 -9.62 3.30 -6.61
CA VAL A 112 -10.30 4.59 -6.70
C VAL A 112 -11.03 4.93 -5.39
N LEU A 113 -11.72 3.95 -4.78
CA LEU A 113 -12.41 4.15 -3.51
C LEU A 113 -11.45 4.50 -2.37
N VAL A 114 -10.30 3.83 -2.29
CA VAL A 114 -9.27 4.15 -1.29
C VAL A 114 -8.69 5.55 -1.53
N LEU A 115 -8.42 5.93 -2.79
CA LEU A 115 -7.94 7.28 -3.14
C LEU A 115 -8.95 8.37 -2.71
N ILE A 116 -10.23 8.18 -3.02
CA ILE A 116 -11.30 9.11 -2.60
C ILE A 116 -11.37 9.17 -1.07
N GLY A 117 -11.35 8.02 -0.39
CA GLY A 117 -11.37 7.94 1.07
C GLY A 117 -10.20 8.68 1.72
N MET A 118 -8.99 8.56 1.16
CA MET A 118 -7.81 9.29 1.65
C MET A 118 -7.95 10.81 1.49
N ILE A 119 -8.47 11.28 0.35
CA ILE A 119 -8.71 12.71 0.12
C ILE A 119 -9.74 13.24 1.12
N LEU A 120 -10.86 12.55 1.30
CA LEU A 120 -11.89 12.95 2.25
C LEU A 120 -11.36 12.97 3.68
N PHE A 121 -10.59 11.95 4.07
CA PHE A 121 -9.97 11.89 5.38
C PHE A 121 -8.99 13.06 5.61
N ALA A 122 -8.16 13.39 4.62
CA ALA A 122 -7.25 14.52 4.69
C ALA A 122 -8.00 15.86 4.87
N VAL A 123 -9.13 16.05 4.16
CA VAL A 123 -9.98 17.25 4.31
C VAL A 123 -10.58 17.33 5.71
N VAL A 124 -11.05 16.21 6.27
CA VAL A 124 -11.58 16.16 7.64
C VAL A 124 -10.49 16.55 8.64
N ILE A 125 -9.31 15.94 8.56
CA ILE A 125 -8.17 16.26 9.44
C ILE A 125 -7.79 17.75 9.32
N ALA A 126 -7.68 18.28 8.12
CA ALA A 126 -7.38 19.70 7.90
C ALA A 126 -8.43 20.62 8.52
N SER A 127 -9.72 20.26 8.41
CA SER A 127 -10.82 21.03 9.00
C SER A 127 -10.79 20.99 10.53
N PHE A 128 -10.49 19.83 11.12
CA PHE A 128 -10.33 19.67 12.56
C PHE A 128 -9.14 20.49 13.09
N ILE A 129 -7.99 20.43 12.41
CA ILE A 129 -6.80 21.22 12.78
C ILE A 129 -7.11 22.71 12.67
N GLY A 130 -7.74 23.15 11.57
CA GLY A 130 -8.15 24.55 11.40
C GLY A 130 -9.09 25.03 12.50
N GLY A 131 -10.06 24.21 12.91
CA GLY A 131 -10.94 24.51 14.04
C GLY A 131 -10.18 24.66 15.36
N ILE A 132 -9.25 23.76 15.68
CA ILE A 132 -8.42 23.84 16.89
C ILE A 132 -7.56 25.10 16.87
N LEU A 133 -6.90 25.41 15.75
CA LEU A 133 -6.05 26.59 15.64
C LEU A 133 -6.85 27.89 15.81
N GLY A 134 -8.08 27.94 15.27
CA GLY A 134 -9.01 29.05 15.47
C GLY A 134 -9.41 29.24 16.93
N LEU A 135 -9.62 28.15 17.68
CA LEU A 135 -9.92 28.22 19.13
C LEU A 135 -8.73 28.77 19.94
N THR A 136 -7.50 28.59 19.46
CA THR A 136 -6.29 29.08 20.11
C THR A 136 -5.90 30.52 19.72
N GLY A 137 -6.61 31.14 18.77
CA GLY A 137 -6.31 32.48 18.27
C GLY A 137 -5.01 32.58 17.45
N LEU A 138 -4.47 31.45 16.98
CA LEU A 138 -3.29 31.40 16.12
C LEU A 138 -3.62 31.76 14.66
N ILE A 139 -4.88 31.56 14.25
CA ILE A 139 -5.51 32.01 13.01
C ILE A 139 -6.93 32.47 13.34
#